data_AF-A0A4U5VP88-F1
#
_entry.id   AF-A0A4U5VP88-F1
#
_cell.length_a   1.000
_cell.length_b   1.000
_cell.length_c   1.000
_cell.angle_alpha   90.00
_cell.angle_beta   90.00
_cell.angle_gamma   90.00
#
_symmetry.space_group_name_H-M   'P 1'
#
loop_
_entity.id
_entity.type
_entity.pdbx_description
1 polymer ?
#
loop_
_entity_poly.entity_id
_entity_poly.type
_entity_poly.pdbx_seq_one_letter_code
_entity_poly.pdbx_strand_id
1 'polypeptide(L)'
;MDFSPKSSSVTPRFESTPRIKIESWAVSEVSLLSSTASILQHPDGTVLKQLQPPPRGPREMQFYSMVYAEDCSDPCLLELQNHLPKYYGAWSSPDSPNDLYLKLEDVTRHFVKPCIMDVKLGQRSYDPFASQEKREQQIRKYPLMEEIGFLVLGMRVSLTCGAVMEGP
;
A
#
# COMPACT_ATOMS: atom_id res chain seq x y z
N MET A 1 9.31 -39.73 44.90
CA MET A 1 8.47 -40.31 43.82
C MET A 1 7.06 -39.92 44.24
N ASP A 2 6.38 -38.94 43.65
CA ASP A 2 6.33 -38.56 42.25
C ASP A 2 6.31 -37.05 42.04
N PHE A 3 7.04 -36.62 41.02
CA PHE A 3 6.81 -35.37 40.31
C PHE A 3 5.59 -35.57 39.41
N SER A 4 4.58 -34.72 39.52
CA SER A 4 3.63 -34.50 38.43
C SER A 4 3.53 -33.00 38.12
N PRO A 5 3.46 -32.63 36.82
CA PRO A 5 3.86 -31.30 36.37
C PRO A 5 2.69 -30.32 36.36
N LYS A 6 3.04 -29.03 36.47
CA LYS A 6 2.16 -27.87 36.33
C LYS A 6 1.44 -27.91 34.98
N SER A 7 0.10 -27.80 34.98
CA SER A 7 -0.68 -27.52 33.78
C SER A 7 -0.47 -26.06 33.37
N SER A 8 0.55 -25.81 32.56
CA SER A 8 0.68 -24.56 31.83
C SER A 8 -0.35 -24.57 30.69
N SER A 9 -1.38 -23.74 30.82
CA SER A 9 -2.29 -23.41 29.72
C SER A 9 -1.48 -22.77 28.60
N VAL A 10 -1.19 -23.54 27.56
CA VAL A 10 -0.60 -23.05 26.31
C VAL A 10 -1.69 -22.24 25.61
N THR A 11 -1.67 -20.92 25.77
CA THR A 11 -2.37 -20.02 24.85
C THR A 11 -1.79 -20.24 23.45
N PRO A 12 -2.59 -20.51 22.41
CA PRO A 12 -2.05 -20.65 21.07
C PRO A 12 -1.45 -19.31 20.67
N ARG A 13 -0.13 -19.32 20.52
CA ARG A 13 0.66 -18.18 20.03
C ARG A 13 0.21 -17.97 18.59
N PHE A 14 -0.54 -16.89 18.35
CA PHE A 14 -0.96 -16.48 17.01
C PHE A 14 0.30 -16.30 16.18
N GLU A 15 0.57 -17.28 15.33
CA GLU A 15 1.75 -17.34 14.49
C GLU A 15 1.66 -16.17 13.51
N SER A 16 2.66 -15.30 13.54
CA SER A 16 2.65 -14.03 12.84
C SER A 16 2.59 -14.27 11.33
N THR A 17 1.41 -14.10 10.74
CA THR A 17 1.23 -13.99 9.30
C THR A 17 2.19 -12.91 8.77
N PRO A 18 2.85 -13.12 7.61
CA PRO A 18 3.69 -12.09 7.01
C PRO A 18 2.85 -10.83 6.77
N ARG A 19 3.13 -9.77 7.54
CA ARG A 19 2.49 -8.45 7.35
C ARG A 19 3.00 -7.88 6.04
N ILE A 20 2.22 -8.06 4.98
CA ILE A 20 2.47 -7.40 3.70
C ILE A 20 2.19 -5.92 3.91
N LYS A 21 3.26 -5.13 3.87
CA LYS A 21 3.16 -3.68 3.82
C LYS A 21 2.78 -3.30 2.41
N ILE A 22 1.48 -3.19 2.16
CA ILE A 22 0.96 -2.51 0.98
C ILE A 22 1.23 -1.03 1.25
N GLU A 23 2.24 -0.46 0.59
CA GLU A 23 2.43 0.99 0.64
C GLU A 23 1.23 1.60 -0.08
N SER A 24 0.32 2.15 0.74
CA SER A 24 -0.90 2.85 0.38
C SER A 24 -0.70 3.76 -0.83
N TRP A 25 -1.72 3.76 -1.66
CA TRP A 25 -1.77 4.38 -2.97
C TRP A 25 -2.16 5.85 -2.86
N ALA A 26 -1.45 6.67 -3.64
CA ALA A 26 -1.81 8.02 -4.03
C ALA A 26 -1.88 9.06 -2.89
N VAL A 27 -0.75 9.49 -2.30
CA VAL A 27 -0.27 10.89 -2.25
C VAL A 27 1.21 10.89 -1.79
N SER A 28 2.08 10.11 -2.43
CA SER A 28 3.53 10.23 -2.21
C SER A 28 4.30 10.86 -3.36
N GLU A 29 3.62 11.49 -4.33
CA GLU A 29 4.30 12.14 -5.47
C GLU A 29 4.05 13.64 -5.62
N VAL A 30 3.39 14.26 -4.63
CA VAL A 30 3.33 15.73 -4.54
C VAL A 30 3.87 16.18 -3.20
N SER A 31 5.11 15.79 -2.86
CA SER A 31 5.92 16.42 -1.79
C SER A 31 7.33 15.84 -1.77
N LEU A 32 8.25 16.51 -2.49
CA LEU A 32 9.66 16.73 -2.14
C LEU A 32 10.30 15.69 -1.19
N LEU A 33 10.90 14.62 -1.76
CA LEU A 33 12.09 13.86 -1.32
C LEU A 33 12.09 12.40 -1.87
N SER A 34 11.96 12.22 -3.19
CA SER A 34 12.50 11.08 -3.97
C SER A 34 12.17 11.27 -5.46
N SER A 35 13.17 11.17 -6.32
CA SER A 35 13.23 11.80 -7.65
C SER A 35 12.69 10.98 -8.82
N THR A 36 11.58 10.22 -8.70
CA THR A 36 11.06 9.42 -9.83
C THR A 36 9.55 9.33 -9.79
N ALA A 37 8.86 9.87 -10.80
CA ALA A 37 7.42 9.70 -11.01
C ALA A 37 7.08 8.20 -11.17
N SER A 38 6.64 7.59 -10.08
CA SER A 38 6.42 6.16 -9.89
C SER A 38 5.00 5.73 -10.24
N ILE A 39 4.06 6.66 -10.40
CA ILE A 39 2.68 6.36 -10.81
C ILE A 39 2.31 7.18 -12.06
N LEU A 40 1.99 6.48 -13.15
CA LEU A 40 1.61 7.09 -14.43
C LEU A 40 0.15 6.77 -14.76
N GLN A 41 -0.60 7.76 -15.25
CA GLN A 41 -1.93 7.49 -15.82
C GLN A 41 -1.79 6.94 -17.23
N HIS A 42 -2.53 5.87 -17.53
CA HIS A 42 -2.56 5.25 -18.85
C HIS A 42 -3.84 5.65 -19.62
N PRO A 43 -3.80 5.80 -20.95
CA PRO A 43 -4.95 6.27 -21.74
C PRO A 43 -6.24 5.45 -21.64
N ASP A 44 -6.14 4.15 -21.32
CA ASP A 44 -7.32 3.30 -21.06
C ASP A 44 -8.01 3.57 -19.70
N GLY A 45 -7.47 4.52 -18.93
CA GLY A 45 -7.90 4.92 -17.60
C GLY A 45 -7.55 3.91 -16.50
N THR A 46 -6.42 3.21 -16.68
CA THR A 46 -5.69 2.53 -15.61
C THR A 46 -4.52 3.38 -15.13
N VAL A 47 -3.86 2.97 -14.05
CA VAL A 47 -2.57 3.51 -13.63
C VAL A 47 -1.47 2.46 -13.77
N LEU A 48 -0.26 2.91 -14.06
CA LEU A 48 0.96 2.11 -14.09
C LEU A 48 1.83 2.50 -12.90
N LYS A 49 2.04 1.58 -11.97
CA LYS A 49 2.99 1.76 -10.86
C LYS A 49 4.31 1.12 -11.22
N GLN A 50 5.39 1.91 -11.26
CA GLN A 50 6.71 1.36 -11.50
C GLN A 50 7.11 0.40 -10.38
N LEU A 51 7.69 -0.74 -10.74
CA LEU A 51 8.22 -1.68 -9.76
C LEU A 51 9.39 -1.05 -9.00
N GLN A 52 9.28 -1.02 -7.67
CA GLN A 52 10.37 -0.62 -6.81
C GLN A 52 11.54 -1.63 -6.89
N PRO A 53 12.78 -1.20 -6.59
CA PRO A 53 13.92 -2.11 -6.52
C PRO A 53 13.67 -3.31 -5.57
N PRO A 54 14.26 -4.49 -5.86
CA PRO A 54 14.16 -5.65 -4.99
C PRO A 54 14.56 -5.35 -3.53
N PRO A 55 13.88 -5.93 -2.55
CA PRO A 55 12.81 -6.93 -2.68
C PRO A 55 11.40 -6.34 -2.81
N ARG A 56 11.23 -5.01 -2.82
CA ARG A 56 9.91 -4.37 -2.64
C ARG A 56 8.98 -4.57 -3.83
N GLY A 57 9.43 -4.24 -5.03
CA GLY A 57 8.62 -4.40 -6.26
C GLY A 57 8.20 -5.85 -6.50
N PRO A 58 9.12 -6.83 -6.50
CA PRO A 58 8.76 -8.24 -6.66
C PRO A 58 7.78 -8.74 -5.60
N ARG A 59 7.90 -8.28 -4.34
CA ARG A 59 6.98 -8.64 -3.26
C ARG A 59 5.58 -8.08 -3.49
N GLU A 60 5.49 -6.83 -3.94
CA GLU A 60 4.19 -6.21 -4.27
C GLU A 60 3.53 -6.92 -5.46
N MET A 61 4.28 -7.22 -6.51
CA MET A 61 3.78 -7.99 -7.65
C MET A 61 3.28 -9.37 -7.23
N GLN A 62 4.06 -10.10 -6.41
CA GLN A 62 3.67 -11.41 -5.90
C GLN A 62 2.39 -11.33 -5.05
N PHE A 63 2.25 -10.29 -4.24
CA PHE A 63 1.04 -10.06 -3.45
C PHE A 63 -0.19 -9.90 -4.35
N TYR A 64 -0.14 -9.03 -5.36
CA TYR A 64 -1.26 -8.85 -6.28
C TYR A 64 -1.56 -10.12 -7.08
N SER A 65 -0.55 -10.83 -7.58
CA SER A 65 -0.72 -12.10 -8.29
C SER A 65 -1.34 -13.19 -7.40
N MET A 66 -1.02 -13.20 -6.10
CA MET A 66 -1.63 -14.14 -5.14
C MET A 66 -3.09 -13.79 -4.87
N VAL A 67 -3.41 -12.51 -4.63
CA VAL A 67 -4.78 -12.07 -4.31
C VAL A 67 -5.72 -12.22 -5.51
N TYR A 68 -5.22 -11.98 -6.72
CA TYR A 68 -6.00 -12.02 -7.97
C TYR A 68 -5.71 -13.27 -8.83
N ALA A 69 -5.23 -14.36 -8.21
CA ALA A 69 -5.07 -15.63 -8.92
C ALA A 69 -6.43 -16.11 -9.49
N GLU A 70 -6.44 -16.60 -10.73
CA GLU A 70 -7.69 -17.02 -11.42
C GLU A 70 -8.42 -18.17 -10.70
N ASP A 71 -7.65 -19.01 -10.01
CA ASP A 71 -8.12 -20.16 -9.22
C ASP A 71 -8.26 -19.84 -7.72
N CYS A 72 -8.19 -18.56 -7.34
CA CYS A 72 -8.33 -18.14 -5.95
C CYS A 72 -9.73 -18.49 -5.42
N SER A 73 -9.75 -19.32 -4.38
CA SER A 73 -10.98 -19.76 -3.69
C SER A 73 -10.97 -19.44 -2.19
N ASP A 74 -9.92 -18.77 -1.70
CA ASP A 74 -9.83 -18.34 -0.30
C ASP A 74 -10.81 -17.17 -0.05
N PRO A 75 -11.85 -17.36 0.79
CA PRO A 75 -12.84 -16.32 1.05
C PRO A 75 -12.23 -15.02 1.59
N CYS A 76 -11.14 -15.09 2.35
CA CYS A 76 -10.46 -13.91 2.88
C CYS A 76 -9.80 -13.08 1.77
N LEU A 77 -9.17 -13.75 0.80
CA LEU A 77 -8.52 -13.08 -0.33
C LEU A 77 -9.56 -12.52 -1.31
N LEU A 78 -10.65 -13.24 -1.53
CA LEU A 78 -11.78 -12.77 -2.34
C LEU A 78 -12.41 -11.52 -1.73
N GLU A 79 -12.63 -11.49 -0.41
CA GLU A 79 -13.14 -10.30 0.26
C GLU A 79 -12.13 -9.14 0.20
N LEU A 80 -10.84 -9.44 0.34
CA LEU A 80 -9.77 -8.42 0.24
C LEU A 80 -9.75 -7.72 -1.12
N GLN A 81 -10.15 -8.38 -2.22
CA GLN A 81 -10.22 -7.76 -3.55
C GLN A 81 -11.16 -6.54 -3.57
N ASN A 82 -12.23 -6.52 -2.75
CA ASN A 82 -13.16 -5.39 -2.66
C ASN A 82 -12.52 -4.11 -2.07
N HIS A 83 -11.34 -4.24 -1.46
CA HIS A 83 -10.62 -3.15 -0.80
C HIS A 83 -9.31 -2.77 -1.52
N LEU A 84 -8.99 -3.41 -2.64
CA LEU A 84 -7.80 -3.16 -3.43
C LEU A 84 -8.17 -2.62 -4.81
N PRO A 85 -7.32 -1.78 -5.43
CA PRO A 85 -7.45 -1.49 -6.85
C PRO A 85 -7.42 -2.81 -7.65
N LYS A 86 -8.29 -2.93 -8.65
CA LYS A 86 -8.26 -4.10 -9.54
C LYS A 86 -6.89 -4.26 -10.20
N TYR A 87 -6.39 -5.49 -10.21
CA TYR A 87 -5.11 -5.83 -10.85
C TYR A 87 -5.31 -6.34 -12.27
N TYR A 88 -4.54 -5.77 -13.21
CA TYR A 88 -4.58 -6.11 -14.63
C TYR A 88 -3.31 -6.82 -15.11
N GLY A 89 -2.40 -7.17 -14.19
CA GLY A 89 -1.15 -7.84 -14.50
C GLY A 89 0.08 -6.91 -14.53
N ALA A 90 1.23 -7.53 -14.78
CA ALA A 90 2.47 -6.82 -15.08
C ALA A 90 2.39 -6.19 -16.46
N TRP A 91 2.98 -5.01 -16.62
CA TRP A 91 3.02 -4.28 -17.89
C TRP A 91 4.43 -3.76 -18.15
N SER A 92 4.84 -3.76 -19.40
CA SER A 92 6.02 -3.04 -19.89
C SER A 92 5.73 -2.46 -21.27
N SER A 93 6.43 -1.38 -21.61
CA SER A 93 6.34 -0.80 -22.95
C SER A 93 7.09 -1.70 -23.95
N PRO A 94 6.60 -1.87 -25.19
CA PRO A 94 7.38 -2.50 -26.26
C PRO A 94 8.76 -1.84 -26.46
N ASP A 95 8.84 -0.53 -26.25
CA ASP A 95 10.07 0.26 -26.42
C ASP A 95 11.04 0.12 -25.23
N SER A 96 10.54 -0.27 -24.05
CA SER A 96 11.34 -0.43 -22.84
C SER A 96 10.90 -1.67 -22.04
N PRO A 97 11.20 -2.89 -22.53
CA PRO A 97 10.72 -4.13 -21.92
C PRO A 97 11.28 -4.38 -20.52
N ASN A 98 12.37 -3.71 -20.15
CA ASN A 98 12.99 -3.80 -18.83
C ASN A 98 12.28 -2.91 -17.78
N ASP A 99 11.47 -1.94 -18.21
CA ASP A 99 10.70 -1.10 -17.31
C ASP A 99 9.39 -1.79 -16.97
N LEU A 100 9.38 -2.46 -15.81
CA LEU A 100 8.21 -3.19 -15.33
C LEU A 100 7.31 -2.32 -14.46
N TYR A 101 6.01 -2.45 -14.70
CA TYR A 101 4.96 -1.76 -13.98
C TYR A 101 3.90 -2.76 -13.49
N LEU A 102 3.22 -2.43 -12.39
CA LEU A 102 1.92 -3.00 -12.05
C LEU A 102 0.84 -2.18 -12.74
N LYS A 103 0.00 -2.81 -13.55
CA LYS A 103 -1.15 -2.17 -14.15
C LYS A 103 -2.36 -2.35 -13.24
N LEU A 104 -2.92 -1.23 -12.77
CA LEU A 104 -3.95 -1.20 -11.74
C LEU A 104 -5.09 -0.27 -12.12
N GLU A 105 -6.24 -0.47 -11.48
CA GLU A 105 -7.37 0.45 -11.56
C GLU A 105 -7.00 1.85 -11.09
N ASP A 106 -7.42 2.88 -11.83
CA ASP A 106 -7.42 4.25 -11.34
C ASP A 106 -8.66 4.47 -10.45
N VAL A 107 -8.48 4.31 -9.13
CA VAL A 107 -9.53 4.49 -8.13
C VAL A 107 -10.11 5.92 -8.08
N THR A 108 -9.45 6.89 -8.72
CA THR A 108 -9.90 8.28 -8.76
C THR A 108 -10.70 8.62 -10.02
N ARG A 109 -10.72 7.71 -11.01
CA ARG A 109 -11.26 7.96 -12.36
C ARG A 109 -12.71 8.43 -12.37
N HIS A 110 -13.53 7.91 -11.46
CA HIS A 110 -14.96 8.22 -11.42
C HIS A 110 -15.29 9.54 -10.70
N PHE A 111 -14.27 10.24 -10.17
CA PHE A 111 -14.45 11.50 -9.47
C PHE A 111 -14.08 12.68 -10.37
N VAL A 112 -14.95 13.69 -10.45
CA VAL A 112 -14.68 14.91 -11.24
C VAL A 112 -13.60 15.78 -10.60
N LYS A 113 -13.62 15.88 -9.27
CA LYS A 113 -12.65 16.65 -8.47
C LYS A 113 -12.27 15.84 -7.21
N PRO A 114 -11.47 14.77 -7.36
CA PRO A 114 -11.17 13.91 -6.23
C PRO A 114 -10.39 14.66 -5.16
N CYS A 115 -10.87 14.55 -3.92
CA CYS A 115 -10.08 14.80 -2.73
C CYS A 115 -9.42 13.48 -2.34
N ILE A 116 -8.10 13.50 -2.13
CA ILE A 116 -7.30 12.30 -1.94
C ILE A 116 -6.52 12.46 -0.65
N MET A 117 -6.45 11.43 0.18
CA MET A 117 -5.59 11.38 1.34
C MET A 117 -4.92 10.03 1.38
N ASP A 118 -3.61 10.04 1.61
CA ASP A 118 -2.80 8.86 1.76
C ASP A 118 -2.44 8.67 3.23
N VAL A 119 -2.87 7.54 3.79
CA VAL A 119 -2.67 7.21 5.19
C VAL A 119 -1.93 5.89 5.29
N LYS A 120 -0.70 5.94 5.82
CA LYS A 120 0.07 4.77 6.16
C LYS A 120 -0.47 4.16 7.44
N LEU A 121 -0.84 2.88 7.38
CA LEU A 121 -1.40 2.14 8.51
C LEU A 121 -0.35 1.27 9.22
N GLY A 122 -0.58 1.02 10.51
CA GLY A 122 0.13 0.06 11.34
C GLY A 122 1.11 0.69 12.33
N GLN A 123 1.22 0.11 13.52
CA GLN A 123 2.12 0.59 14.59
C GLN A 123 3.62 0.56 14.25
N ARG A 124 4.00 -0.19 13.21
CA ARG A 124 5.39 -0.32 12.76
C ARG A 124 5.48 -0.02 11.28
N SER A 125 6.33 0.94 10.93
CA SER A 125 6.59 1.36 9.56
C SER A 125 7.78 0.63 8.91
N TYR A 126 8.33 -0.39 9.57
CA TYR A 126 9.41 -1.23 9.06
C TYR A 126 8.97 -2.70 8.93
N ASP A 127 9.61 -3.40 8.01
CA ASP A 127 9.41 -4.83 7.76
C ASP A 127 10.02 -5.69 8.89
N PRO A 128 9.46 -6.89 9.20
CA PRO A 128 10.03 -7.79 10.19
C PRO A 128 11.50 -8.16 9.96
N PHE A 129 11.94 -8.19 8.70
CA PHE A 129 13.32 -8.51 8.29
C PHE A 129 14.16 -7.26 8.02
N ALA A 130 13.67 -6.06 8.33
CA ALA A 130 14.44 -4.82 8.19
C ALA A 130 15.68 -4.85 9.10
N SER A 131 16.82 -4.36 8.60
CA SER A 131 18.04 -4.19 9.39
C SER A 131 17.81 -3.24 10.57
N GLN A 132 18.64 -3.37 11.62
CA GLN A 132 18.54 -2.51 12.80
C GLN A 132 18.60 -1.02 12.42
N GLU A 133 19.55 -0.65 11.56
CA GLU A 133 19.66 0.72 11.05
C GLU A 133 18.37 1.18 10.34
N LYS A 134 17.80 0.33 9.48
CA LYS A 134 16.56 0.67 8.76
C LYS A 134 15.38 0.85 9.72
N ARG A 135 15.29 0.03 10.77
CA ARG A 135 14.26 0.13 11.81
C ARG A 135 14.40 1.46 12.56
N GLU A 136 15.58 1.78 13.04
CA GLU A 136 15.88 3.04 13.74
C GLU A 136 15.56 4.26 12.88
N GLN A 137 15.96 4.22 11.60
CA GLN A 137 15.60 5.27 10.64
C GLN A 137 14.08 5.44 10.49
N GLN A 138 13.31 4.35 10.42
CA GLN A 138 11.85 4.41 10.30
C GLN A 138 11.17 4.89 11.58
N ILE A 139 11.63 4.46 12.75
CA ILE A 139 11.14 4.93 14.05
C ILE A 139 11.40 6.42 14.20
N ARG A 140 12.62 6.88 13.89
CA ARG A 140 12.99 8.30 13.98
C ARG A 140 12.18 9.20 13.05
N LYS A 141 11.70 8.68 11.91
CA LYS A 141 10.85 9.45 10.99
C LYS A 141 9.50 9.82 11.61
N TYR A 142 8.92 8.94 12.42
CA TYR A 142 7.65 9.20 13.09
C TYR A 142 7.53 8.34 14.36
N PRO A 143 8.06 8.80 15.51
CA PRO A 143 8.07 8.01 16.75
C PRO A 143 6.67 7.65 17.24
N LEU A 144 5.69 8.51 16.98
CA LEU A 144 4.29 8.30 17.37
C LEU A 144 3.58 7.20 16.57
N MET A 145 4.23 6.59 15.56
CA MET A 145 3.64 5.48 14.81
C MET A 145 3.20 4.34 15.74
N GLU A 146 3.99 4.02 16.77
CA GLU A 146 3.71 2.91 17.68
C GLU A 146 2.46 3.15 18.55
N GLU A 147 2.25 4.40 18.96
CA GLU A 147 1.13 4.80 19.80
C GLU A 147 -0.14 5.05 18.98
N ILE A 148 -0.05 5.85 17.91
CA ILE A 148 -1.18 6.28 17.09
C ILE A 148 -1.62 5.19 16.10
N GLY A 149 -0.67 4.41 15.57
CA GLY A 149 -0.95 3.32 14.64
C GLY A 149 -1.22 3.74 13.20
N PHE A 150 -1.12 5.03 12.86
CA PHE A 150 -1.19 5.52 11.48
C PHE A 150 -0.40 6.83 11.28
N LEU A 151 -0.15 7.18 10.01
CA LEU A 151 0.52 8.41 9.60
C LEU A 151 -0.07 8.93 8.29
N VAL A 152 -0.53 10.18 8.26
CA VAL A 152 -0.92 10.84 7.00
C VAL A 152 0.35 11.18 6.21
N LEU A 153 0.46 10.63 4.99
CA LEU A 153 1.60 10.85 4.10
C LEU A 153 1.42 12.08 3.22
N GLY A 154 0.18 12.37 2.84
CA GLY A 154 -0.16 13.51 2.02
C GLY A 154 -1.66 13.60 1.79
N MET A 155 -2.13 14.79 1.39
CA MET A 155 -3.52 14.99 0.97
C MET A 155 -3.61 16.02 -0.15
N ARG A 156 -4.61 15.86 -1.01
CA ARG A 156 -5.03 16.84 -2.01
C ARG A 156 -6.51 17.12 -1.81
N VAL A 157 -6.88 18.36 -1.56
CA VAL A 157 -8.28 18.76 -1.34
C VAL A 157 -8.73 19.66 -2.47
N SER A 158 -9.82 19.29 -3.14
CA SER A 158 -10.45 20.12 -4.15
C SER A 158 -11.36 21.13 -3.46
N LEU A 159 -11.00 22.42 -3.50
CA LEU A 159 -11.86 23.48 -2.97
C LEU A 159 -12.86 23.90 -4.05
N THR A 160 -14.14 23.89 -3.72
CA THR A 160 -15.14 24.60 -4.52
C THR A 160 -15.08 26.07 -4.14
N CYS A 161 -14.59 26.92 -5.05
CA CYS A 161 -14.77 28.35 -4.90
C CYS A 161 -16.28 28.61 -4.84
N GLY A 162 -16.77 29.20 -3.74
CA GLY A 162 -18.16 29.57 -3.61
C GLY A 162 -18.56 30.44 -4.80
N ALA A 163 -19.72 30.17 -5.37
CA ALA A 163 -20.33 31.06 -6.35
C ALA A 163 -20.26 32.49 -5.78
N VAL A 164 -19.51 33.37 -6.44
CA VAL A 164 -19.80 34.80 -6.33
C VAL A 164 -21.21 34.91 -6.90
N MET A 165 -22.21 35.00 -6.01
CA MET A 165 -23.49 35.53 -6.43
C MET A 165 -23.23 36.99 -6.79
N GLU A 166 -22.91 37.22 -8.06
CA GLU A 166 -23.12 38.52 -8.69
C GLU A 166 -24.62 38.81 -8.48
N GLY A 167 -24.91 39.67 -7.50
CA GLY A 167 -26.24 40.22 -7.31
C GLY A 167 -26.62 41.11 -8.49
N PRO A 168 -27.92 41.34 -8.69
CA PRO A 168 -28.47 42.01 -9.87
C PRO A 168 -27.99 43.46 -10.04
#